data_AF-A0A8C5C1Z7-F1
#
_entry.id   AF-A0A8C5C1Z7-F1
#
_cell.length_a   1.000
_cell.length_b   1.000
_cell.length_c   1.000
_cell.angle_alpha   90.00
_cell.angle_beta   90.00
_cell.angle_gamma   90.00
#
_symmetry.space_group_name_H-M   'P 1'
#
loop_
_entity.id
_entity.type
_entity.pdbx_description
1 polymer ?
#
loop_
_entity_poly.entity_id
_entity_poly.type
_entity_poly.pdbx_seq_one_letter_code
_entity_poly.pdbx_strand_id
1 'polypeptide(L)'
;MMTDTSLHVERTLALIKPDVVHLAEEIEDVILRSGFTILQRRKLQLSPEQCSDFYAEHYGKLSFPSLTVFMSSGPIIALALARENAIAHWKALIGPAQRARASEPEGLRAKYGTSDLRNALHGSESMTAAQKEIKFMFPDSLCEPVPMAEAAGDYLSKHVNPTLIIGLTELCKQKPLDPCIWLSHWLMRNNPNQPKIEDAAIVQEAE
;
A
#
# COMPACT_ATOMS: atom_id res chain seq x y z
N MET A 1 6.70 19.46 32.56
CA MET A 1 6.13 18.90 31.31
C MET A 1 7.19 17.99 30.71
N MET A 2 7.03 16.68 30.83
CA MET A 2 7.91 15.73 30.15
C MET A 2 7.52 15.74 28.69
N THR A 3 8.35 16.33 27.83
CA THR A 3 8.23 16.18 26.38
C THR A 3 8.48 14.72 26.08
N ASP A 4 7.44 14.00 25.70
CA ASP A 4 7.53 12.64 25.19
C ASP A 4 8.57 12.64 24.06
N THR A 5 9.76 12.12 24.37
CA THR A 5 10.89 12.08 23.44
C THR A 5 10.78 10.79 22.62
N SER A 6 9.57 10.47 22.16
CA SER A 6 9.39 9.41 21.19
C SER A 6 9.99 9.92 19.87
N LEU A 7 11.10 9.32 19.45
CA LEU A 7 11.62 9.46 18.08
C LEU A 7 10.53 8.94 17.13
N HIS A 8 9.66 9.83 16.67
CA HIS A 8 8.61 9.47 15.73
C HIS A 8 9.22 9.27 14.35
N VAL A 9 9.53 8.02 14.01
CA VAL A 9 10.00 7.65 12.68
C VAL A 9 8.80 7.60 11.75
N GLU A 10 8.66 8.63 10.93
CA GLU A 10 7.61 8.74 9.92
C GLU A 10 7.92 7.82 8.74
N ARG A 11 6.87 7.24 8.12
CA ARG A 11 6.99 6.38 6.94
C ARG A 11 6.29 7.02 5.74
N THR A 12 6.88 6.89 4.55
CA THR A 12 6.29 7.38 3.29
C THR A 12 6.48 6.36 2.17
N LEU A 13 5.57 6.35 1.20
CA LEU A 13 5.78 5.59 -0.04
C LEU A 13 6.56 6.46 -1.03
N ALA A 14 7.61 5.87 -1.60
CA ALA A 14 8.24 6.37 -2.82
C ALA A 14 8.00 5.38 -3.97
N LEU A 15 7.56 5.88 -5.12
CA LEU A 15 7.56 5.08 -6.35
C LEU A 15 8.55 5.65 -7.36
N ILE A 16 9.36 4.77 -7.92
CA ILE A 16 10.14 4.99 -9.14
C ILE A 16 9.28 4.52 -10.31
N LYS A 17 8.85 5.48 -11.13
CA LYS A 17 7.89 5.28 -12.22
C LYS A 17 8.51 4.60 -13.44
N PRO A 18 7.70 4.07 -14.38
CA PRO A 18 8.20 3.23 -15.47
C PRO A 18 9.26 3.90 -16.36
N ASP A 19 9.20 5.22 -16.51
CA ASP A 19 10.12 6.02 -17.32
C ASP A 19 11.57 6.01 -16.80
N VAL A 20 11.78 5.74 -15.51
CA VAL A 20 13.10 5.88 -14.87
C VAL A 20 13.53 4.66 -14.07
N VAL A 21 12.86 3.51 -14.21
CA VAL A 21 13.25 2.27 -13.51
C VAL A 21 14.68 1.82 -13.83
N HIS A 22 15.19 2.13 -15.02
CA HIS A 22 16.57 1.82 -15.39
C HIS A 22 17.62 2.64 -14.61
N LEU A 23 17.21 3.72 -13.94
CA LEU A 23 18.04 4.57 -13.07
C LEU A 23 17.79 4.31 -11.59
N ALA A 24 17.11 3.21 -11.24
CA ALA A 24 16.66 2.98 -9.88
C ALA A 24 17.79 2.95 -8.85
N GLU A 25 18.92 2.31 -9.17
CA GLU A 25 20.09 2.25 -8.29
C GLU A 25 20.64 3.65 -7.98
N GLU A 26 20.77 4.51 -8.99
CA GLU A 26 21.20 5.91 -8.79
C GLU A 26 20.23 6.69 -7.89
N ILE A 27 18.93 6.52 -8.10
CA ILE A 27 17.89 7.21 -7.31
C ILE A 27 17.88 6.68 -5.87
N GLU A 28 18.01 5.37 -5.68
CA GLU A 28 18.13 4.73 -4.36
C GLU A 28 19.37 5.25 -3.60
N ASP A 29 20.50 5.42 -4.27
CA ASP A 29 21.70 6.03 -3.68
C ASP A 29 21.50 7.49 -3.25
N VAL A 30 20.72 8.26 -4.02
CA VAL A 30 20.36 9.64 -3.63
C VAL A 30 19.44 9.63 -2.41
N ILE A 31 18.47 8.72 -2.36
CA ILE A 31 17.56 8.54 -1.22
C ILE A 31 18.35 8.23 0.06
N LEU A 32 19.26 7.26 -0.01
CA LEU A 32 20.10 6.85 1.13
C LEU A 32 21.00 8.00 1.61
N ARG A 33 21.68 8.69 0.68
CA ARG A 33 22.51 9.87 1.02
C ARG A 33 21.72 11.03 1.59
N SER A 34 20.42 11.11 1.31
CA SER A 34 19.52 12.11 1.87
C SER A 34 19.06 11.79 3.29
N GLY A 35 19.50 10.67 3.89
CA GLY A 35 19.21 10.29 5.27
C GLY A 35 17.94 9.46 5.45
N PHE A 36 17.39 8.88 4.37
CA PHE A 36 16.30 7.93 4.47
C PHE A 36 16.82 6.51 4.73
N THR A 37 16.02 5.72 5.44
CA THR A 37 16.16 4.26 5.49
C THR A 37 15.15 3.63 4.54
N ILE A 38 15.60 2.72 3.67
CA ILE A 38 14.69 1.89 2.85
C ILE A 38 14.30 0.67 3.68
N LEU A 39 13.05 0.63 4.17
CA LEU A 39 12.54 -0.47 4.98
C LEU A 39 12.18 -1.68 4.12
N GLN A 40 11.54 -1.42 2.97
CA GLN A 40 11.10 -2.43 2.02
C GLN A 40 11.27 -1.92 0.60
N ARG A 41 11.55 -2.85 -0.31
CA ARG A 41 11.71 -2.61 -1.73
C ARG A 41 10.99 -3.69 -2.51
N ARG A 42 10.18 -3.30 -3.49
CA ARG A 42 9.46 -4.24 -4.36
C ARG A 42 9.45 -3.72 -5.80
N LYS A 43 9.90 -4.55 -6.73
CA LYS A 43 9.69 -4.32 -8.17
C LYS A 43 8.42 -5.06 -8.60
N LEU A 44 7.51 -4.37 -9.25
CA LEU A 44 6.20 -4.91 -9.66
C LEU A 44 5.69 -4.19 -10.90
N GLN A 45 4.72 -4.77 -11.58
CA GLN A 45 3.98 -4.12 -12.66
C GLN A 45 2.50 -4.21 -12.32
N LEU A 46 1.84 -3.06 -12.25
CA LEU A 46 0.42 -2.97 -11.91
C LEU A 46 -0.43 -3.07 -13.18
N SER A 47 -1.58 -3.74 -13.08
CA SER A 47 -2.59 -3.69 -14.14
C SER A 47 -3.24 -2.30 -14.22
N PRO A 48 -3.89 -1.94 -15.34
CA PRO A 48 -4.66 -0.69 -15.43
C PRO A 48 -5.72 -0.55 -14.32
N GLU A 49 -6.35 -1.64 -13.91
CA GLU A 49 -7.35 -1.67 -12.83
C GLU A 49 -6.66 -1.36 -11.49
N GLN A 50 -5.54 -2.01 -11.19
CA GLN A 50 -4.77 -1.76 -9.98
C GLN A 50 -4.23 -0.33 -9.92
N CYS A 51 -3.78 0.23 -11.05
CA CYS A 51 -3.40 1.65 -11.14
C CYS A 51 -4.58 2.58 -10.86
N SER A 52 -5.77 2.24 -11.37
CA SER A 52 -6.98 3.03 -11.13
C SER A 52 -7.38 3.02 -9.65
N ASP A 53 -7.29 1.85 -9.01
CA ASP A 53 -7.55 1.70 -7.57
C ASP A 53 -6.54 2.50 -6.73
N PHE A 54 -5.24 2.42 -7.09
CA PHE A 54 -4.19 3.16 -6.40
C PHE A 54 -4.38 4.67 -6.51
N TYR A 55 -4.81 5.18 -7.67
CA TYR A 55 -5.04 6.61 -7.91
C TYR A 55 -6.50 7.03 -7.76
N ALA A 56 -7.34 6.28 -7.03
CA ALA A 56 -8.79 6.54 -6.94
C ALA A 56 -9.14 7.97 -6.48
N GLU A 57 -8.32 8.62 -5.65
CA GLU A 57 -8.50 10.02 -5.23
C GLU A 57 -8.37 11.04 -6.38
N HIS A 58 -7.82 10.63 -7.52
CA HIS A 58 -7.72 11.42 -8.75
C HIS A 58 -8.86 11.16 -9.73
N TYR A 59 -9.81 10.28 -9.39
CA TYR A 59 -10.97 10.00 -10.24
C TYR A 59 -11.71 11.30 -10.60
N GLY A 60 -12.12 11.41 -11.87
CA GLY A 60 -12.76 12.61 -12.42
C GLY A 60 -11.81 13.72 -12.89
N LYS A 61 -10.50 13.65 -12.60
CA LYS A 61 -9.53 14.57 -13.19
C LYS A 61 -9.24 14.19 -14.64
N LEU A 62 -9.09 15.18 -15.53
CA LEU A 62 -8.79 14.95 -16.96
C LEU A 62 -7.52 14.13 -17.21
N SER A 63 -6.53 14.23 -16.31
CA SER A 63 -5.28 13.48 -16.41
C SER A 63 -5.37 12.03 -15.92
N PHE A 64 -6.45 11.63 -15.25
CA PHE A 64 -6.56 10.33 -14.59
C PHE A 64 -6.42 9.15 -15.56
N PRO A 65 -7.11 9.10 -16.72
CA PRO A 65 -6.95 7.99 -17.66
C PRO A 65 -5.50 7.85 -18.15
N SER A 66 -4.88 8.98 -18.51
CA SER A 66 -3.49 8.99 -18.98
C SER A 66 -2.49 8.59 -17.89
N LEU A 67 -2.77 8.95 -16.64
CA LEU A 67 -1.98 8.53 -15.47
C LEU A 67 -2.05 7.02 -15.28
N THR A 68 -3.25 6.44 -15.30
CA THR A 68 -3.45 5.00 -15.17
C THR A 68 -2.74 4.24 -16.28
N VAL A 69 -2.92 4.63 -17.54
CA VAL A 69 -2.27 4.00 -18.71
C VAL A 69 -0.75 4.09 -18.61
N PHE A 70 -0.22 5.24 -18.20
CA PHE A 70 1.22 5.41 -18.04
C PHE A 70 1.77 4.51 -16.94
N MET A 71 1.13 4.50 -15.77
CA MET A 71 1.62 3.74 -14.61
C MET A 71 1.54 2.21 -14.81
N SER A 72 0.63 1.72 -15.65
CA SER A 72 0.53 0.30 -16.02
C SER A 72 1.40 -0.10 -17.22
N SER A 73 2.03 0.86 -17.91
CA SER A 73 2.79 0.60 -19.14
C SER A 73 4.08 -0.21 -18.96
N GLY A 74 4.54 -0.39 -17.72
CA GLY A 74 5.77 -1.12 -17.43
C GLY A 74 6.00 -1.33 -15.94
N PRO A 75 7.14 -1.93 -15.57
CA PRO A 75 7.48 -2.13 -14.16
C PRO A 75 7.68 -0.79 -13.44
N ILE A 76 7.41 -0.79 -12.15
CA ILE A 76 7.72 0.25 -11.17
C ILE A 76 8.55 -0.35 -10.04
N ILE A 77 9.23 0.51 -9.27
CA ILE A 77 9.83 0.12 -8.00
C ILE A 77 9.16 0.90 -6.88
N ALA A 78 8.54 0.18 -5.96
CA ALA A 78 7.98 0.72 -4.72
C ALA A 78 9.01 0.61 -3.60
N LEU A 79 9.15 1.68 -2.83
CA LEU A 79 10.01 1.76 -1.65
C LEU A 79 9.19 2.27 -0.47
N ALA A 80 9.24 1.55 0.66
CA ALA A 80 8.77 2.08 1.93
C ALA A 80 9.96 2.76 2.62
N LEU A 81 9.90 4.08 2.74
CA LEU A 81 10.98 4.89 3.31
C LEU A 81 10.66 5.28 4.75
N ALA A 82 11.70 5.41 5.57
CA ALA A 82 11.59 5.86 6.96
C ALA A 82 12.60 6.96 7.27
N ARG A 83 12.12 7.99 7.98
CA ARG A 83 12.90 9.15 8.47
C ARG A 83 12.03 9.97 9.44
N GLU A 84 12.65 10.76 10.30
CA GLU A 84 11.94 11.89 10.92
C GLU A 84 11.40 12.84 9.83
N ASN A 85 10.12 13.20 9.89
CA ASN A 85 9.43 14.02 8.87
C ASN A 85 9.62 13.51 7.43
N ALA A 86 9.61 12.17 7.25
CA ALA A 86 9.84 11.49 5.98
C ALA A 86 9.01 12.03 4.81
N ILE A 87 7.72 12.32 5.01
CA ILE A 87 6.83 12.80 3.95
C ILE A 87 7.27 14.18 3.48
N ALA A 88 7.48 15.11 4.41
CA ALA A 88 7.91 16.47 4.09
C ALA A 88 9.29 16.47 3.41
N HIS A 89 10.24 15.70 3.95
CA HIS A 89 11.56 15.56 3.35
C HIS A 89 11.52 14.91 1.97
N TRP A 90 10.69 13.90 1.76
CA TRP A 90 10.59 13.23 0.47
C TRP A 90 10.00 14.15 -0.58
N LYS A 91 8.94 14.90 -0.23
CA LYS A 91 8.33 15.92 -1.10
C LYS A 91 9.33 17.01 -1.48
N ALA A 92 10.11 17.51 -0.52
CA ALA A 92 11.16 18.50 -0.78
C ALA A 92 12.28 17.93 -1.66
N LEU A 93 12.66 16.67 -1.47
CA LEU A 93 13.71 16.03 -2.28
C LEU A 93 13.26 15.81 -3.74
N ILE A 94 12.03 15.36 -3.96
CA ILE A 94 11.54 15.10 -5.32
C ILE A 94 11.12 16.38 -6.05
N GLY A 95 10.68 17.42 -5.33
CA GLY A 95 10.15 18.65 -5.89
C GLY A 95 8.70 18.51 -6.40
N PRO A 96 8.12 19.55 -7.01
CA PRO A 96 6.69 19.59 -7.31
C PRO A 96 6.32 18.66 -8.48
N ALA A 97 5.07 18.18 -8.47
CA ALA A 97 4.59 17.24 -9.48
C ALA A 97 4.48 17.83 -10.89
N GLN A 98 4.32 19.15 -10.98
CA GLN A 98 4.20 19.91 -12.24
C GLN A 98 5.22 21.03 -12.29
N ARG A 99 5.73 21.33 -13.48
CA ARG A 99 6.68 22.44 -13.72
C ARG A 99 7.94 22.40 -12.85
N ALA A 100 8.36 21.21 -12.41
CA ALA A 100 9.52 21.02 -11.52
C ALA A 100 10.78 21.74 -11.98
N ARG A 101 11.13 21.63 -13.28
CA ARG A 101 12.29 22.34 -13.86
C ARG A 101 12.27 23.86 -13.72
N ALA A 102 11.07 24.46 -13.65
CA ALA A 102 10.94 25.91 -13.56
C ALA A 102 10.95 26.42 -12.11
N SER A 103 10.39 25.65 -11.17
CA SER A 103 10.26 26.05 -9.77
C SER A 103 11.39 25.56 -8.88
N GLU A 104 11.83 24.31 -9.07
CA GLU A 104 12.81 23.62 -8.22
C GLU A 104 13.75 22.77 -9.10
N PRO A 105 14.69 23.41 -9.82
CA PRO A 105 15.54 22.75 -10.81
C PRO A 105 16.45 21.65 -10.23
N GLU A 106 16.72 21.72 -8.92
CA GLU A 106 17.52 20.73 -8.19
C GLU A 106 16.72 19.50 -7.73
N GLY A 107 15.38 19.56 -7.81
CA GLY A 107 14.50 18.46 -7.39
C GLY A 107 14.63 17.25 -8.32
N LEU A 108 14.46 16.04 -7.78
CA LEU A 108 14.63 14.82 -8.58
C LEU A 108 13.66 14.73 -9.77
N ARG A 109 12.44 15.30 -9.66
CA ARG A 109 11.49 15.39 -10.79
C ARG A 109 12.00 16.31 -11.89
N ALA A 110 12.77 17.36 -11.57
CA ALA A 110 13.38 18.24 -12.56
C ALA A 110 14.54 17.54 -13.29
N LYS A 111 15.35 16.77 -12.54
CA LYS A 111 16.50 16.02 -13.05
C LYS A 111 16.09 14.84 -13.93
N TYR A 112 15.15 14.01 -13.49
CA TYR A 112 14.82 12.75 -14.15
C TYR A 112 13.51 12.78 -14.95
N GLY A 113 12.58 13.68 -14.63
CA GLY A 113 11.29 13.78 -15.30
C GLY A 113 11.39 14.38 -16.70
N THR A 114 10.54 13.96 -17.62
CA THR A 114 10.44 14.50 -18.99
C THR A 114 9.19 15.38 -19.19
N SER A 115 8.12 15.14 -18.44
CA SER A 115 6.88 15.93 -18.47
C SER A 115 6.14 15.87 -17.13
N ASP A 116 5.04 16.61 -16.99
CA ASP A 116 4.21 16.58 -15.77
C ASP A 116 3.63 15.16 -15.50
N LEU A 117 3.34 14.39 -16.56
CA LEU A 117 2.89 13.00 -16.44
C LEU A 117 4.07 12.05 -16.16
N ARG A 118 5.14 12.18 -16.96
CA ARG A 118 6.39 11.42 -16.86
C ARG A 118 7.38 12.17 -15.98
N ASN A 119 7.00 12.34 -14.72
CA ASN A 119 7.76 13.11 -13.74
C ASN A 119 8.64 12.21 -12.85
N ALA A 120 8.99 11.00 -13.30
CA ALA A 120 9.89 10.05 -12.64
C ALA A 120 9.45 9.46 -11.28
N LEU A 121 8.87 10.25 -10.38
CA LEU A 121 8.72 9.87 -8.96
C LEU A 121 7.34 10.21 -8.38
N HIS A 122 6.85 9.32 -7.52
CA HIS A 122 5.66 9.51 -6.65
C HIS A 122 6.09 9.64 -5.19
N GLY A 123 5.34 10.43 -4.42
CA GLY A 123 5.46 10.52 -2.97
C GLY A 123 4.08 10.70 -2.36
N SER A 124 3.85 10.10 -1.20
CA SER A 124 2.56 10.23 -0.49
C SER A 124 2.31 11.67 -0.04
N GLU A 125 1.05 12.11 -0.10
CA GLU A 125 0.69 13.50 0.23
C GLU A 125 0.50 13.75 1.73
N SER A 126 0.19 12.71 2.51
CA SER A 126 -0.09 12.78 3.94
C SER A 126 0.23 11.45 4.63
N MET A 127 0.23 11.44 5.96
CA MET A 127 0.42 10.23 6.77
C MET A 127 -0.62 9.15 6.46
N THR A 128 -1.89 9.56 6.35
CA THR A 128 -2.99 8.65 6.00
C THR A 128 -2.83 8.08 4.60
N ALA A 129 -2.40 8.91 3.64
CA ALA A 129 -2.10 8.43 2.28
C ALA A 129 -0.93 7.44 2.30
N ALA A 130 0.17 7.78 2.98
CA ALA A 130 1.34 6.90 3.11
C ALA A 130 0.97 5.53 3.69
N GLN A 131 0.16 5.48 4.74
CA GLN A 131 -0.27 4.21 5.34
C GLN A 131 -1.07 3.35 4.34
N LYS A 132 -2.03 3.94 3.63
CA LYS A 132 -2.84 3.23 2.61
C LYS A 132 -1.99 2.77 1.44
N GLU A 133 -1.16 3.67 0.92
CA GLU A 133 -0.30 3.44 -0.24
C GLU A 133 0.77 2.38 0.04
N ILE A 134 1.42 2.41 1.21
CA ILE A 134 2.36 1.38 1.65
C ILE A 134 1.64 0.04 1.80
N LYS A 135 0.45 0.01 2.42
CA LYS A 135 -0.33 -1.24 2.55
C LYS A 135 -0.74 -1.82 1.19
N PHE A 136 -1.06 -0.97 0.22
CA PHE A 136 -1.37 -1.38 -1.14
C PHE A 136 -0.16 -2.04 -1.82
N MET A 137 1.03 -1.45 -1.70
CA MET A 137 2.26 -1.94 -2.34
C MET A 137 2.91 -3.11 -1.57
N PHE A 138 2.70 -3.19 -0.26
CA PHE A 138 3.28 -4.17 0.65
C PHE A 138 2.20 -4.77 1.56
N PRO A 139 1.31 -5.63 1.01
CA PRO A 139 0.15 -6.15 1.76
C PRO A 139 0.54 -6.97 2.98
N ASP A 140 1.68 -7.65 2.95
CA ASP A 140 2.18 -8.47 4.07
C ASP A 140 2.95 -7.64 5.11
N SER A 141 3.14 -6.34 4.88
CA SER A 141 3.82 -5.45 5.82
C SER A 141 2.93 -5.12 7.02
N LEU A 142 3.52 -5.20 8.21
CA LEU A 142 2.98 -4.59 9.42
C LEU A 142 3.25 -3.07 9.35
N CYS A 143 2.22 -2.30 9.01
CA CYS A 143 2.26 -0.85 9.13
C CYS A 143 1.97 -0.46 10.57
N GLU A 144 2.97 0.07 11.25
CA GLU A 144 2.80 0.68 12.57
C GLU A 144 2.34 2.15 12.42
N PRO A 145 1.63 2.69 13.42
CA PRO A 145 1.26 2.04 14.67
C PRO A 145 0.14 1.00 14.47
N VAL A 146 0.28 -0.15 15.14
CA VAL A 146 -0.84 -1.09 15.28
C VAL A 146 -1.96 -0.32 15.98
N PRO A 147 -3.21 -0.33 15.48
CA PRO A 147 -4.32 0.33 16.15
C PRO A 147 -4.39 -0.13 17.61
N MET A 148 -4.33 0.81 18.55
CA MET A 148 -4.43 0.53 19.99
C MET A 148 -5.75 1.09 20.55
N ALA A 149 -6.18 0.52 21.68
CA ALA A 149 -7.36 0.96 22.43
C ALA A 149 -8.64 1.01 21.58
N GLU A 150 -9.27 2.19 21.47
CA GLU A 150 -10.57 2.38 20.82
C GLU A 150 -10.57 1.92 19.36
N ALA A 151 -9.50 2.22 18.61
CA ALA A 151 -9.37 1.80 17.21
C ALA A 151 -9.30 0.27 17.05
N ALA A 152 -8.70 -0.43 18.02
CA ALA A 152 -8.70 -1.89 18.04
C ALA A 152 -10.10 -2.45 18.35
N GLY A 153 -10.80 -1.85 19.31
CA GLY A 153 -12.18 -2.23 19.64
C GLY A 153 -13.14 -2.06 18.46
N ASP A 154 -13.00 -0.94 17.75
CA ASP A 154 -13.74 -0.64 16.52
C ASP A 154 -13.47 -1.67 15.42
N TYR A 155 -12.21 -2.02 15.20
CA TYR A 155 -11.85 -3.02 14.20
C TYR A 155 -12.43 -4.41 14.54
N LEU A 156 -12.27 -4.84 15.81
CA LEU A 156 -12.82 -6.12 16.27
C LEU A 156 -14.34 -6.15 16.10
N SER A 157 -15.05 -5.11 16.53
CA SER A 157 -16.51 -5.06 16.44
C SER A 157 -17.02 -5.06 14.99
N LYS A 158 -16.35 -4.35 14.08
CA LYS A 158 -16.78 -4.22 12.67
C LYS A 158 -16.40 -5.42 11.81
N HIS A 159 -15.22 -5.99 12.01
CA HIS A 159 -14.64 -6.95 11.05
C HIS A 159 -14.43 -8.37 11.60
N VAL A 160 -14.27 -8.55 12.92
CA VAL A 160 -13.92 -9.86 13.51
C VAL A 160 -15.11 -10.48 14.23
N ASN A 161 -15.72 -9.73 15.15
CA ASN A 161 -16.77 -10.19 16.03
C ASN A 161 -18.00 -10.76 15.31
N PRO A 162 -18.51 -10.18 14.20
CA PRO A 162 -19.69 -10.70 13.53
C PRO A 162 -19.57 -12.18 13.12
N THR A 163 -18.40 -12.59 12.63
CA THR A 163 -18.14 -13.99 12.25
C THR A 163 -17.67 -14.82 13.44
N LEU A 164 -16.78 -14.27 14.28
CA LEU A 164 -16.20 -14.99 15.40
C LEU A 164 -17.25 -15.41 16.44
N ILE A 165 -18.22 -14.54 16.76
CA ILE A 165 -19.28 -14.83 17.73
C ILE A 165 -20.14 -16.01 17.26
N ILE A 166 -20.47 -16.06 15.96
CA ILE A 166 -21.23 -17.17 15.38
C ILE A 166 -20.42 -18.47 15.49
N GLY A 167 -19.14 -18.44 15.12
CA GLY A 167 -18.26 -19.60 15.23
C GLY A 167 -18.11 -20.13 16.66
N LEU A 168 -17.93 -19.22 17.63
CA LEU A 168 -17.88 -19.57 19.05
C LEU A 168 -19.21 -20.14 19.55
N THR A 169 -20.33 -19.61 19.08
CA THR A 169 -21.67 -20.12 19.41
C THR A 169 -21.84 -21.55 18.89
N GLU A 170 -21.43 -21.84 17.65
CA GLU A 170 -21.49 -23.18 17.07
C GLU A 170 -20.51 -24.15 17.74
N LEU A 171 -19.31 -23.68 18.11
CA LEU A 171 -18.34 -24.46 18.86
C LEU A 171 -18.93 -24.95 20.20
N CYS A 172 -19.61 -24.07 20.92
CA CYS A 172 -20.28 -24.40 22.19
C CYS A 172 -21.43 -25.42 22.02
N LYS A 173 -22.10 -25.43 20.86
CA LYS A 173 -23.15 -26.41 20.55
C LYS A 173 -22.56 -27.78 20.22
N GLN A 174 -21.52 -27.83 19.38
CA GLN A 174 -20.96 -29.09 18.89
C GLN A 174 -20.00 -29.77 19.88
N LYS A 175 -19.29 -28.99 20.70
CA LYS A 175 -18.31 -29.49 21.69
C LYS A 175 -17.33 -30.54 21.11
N PRO A 176 -16.63 -30.21 20.01
CA PRO A 176 -15.67 -31.12 19.40
C PRO A 176 -14.48 -31.43 20.34
N LEU A 177 -13.80 -32.55 20.09
CA LEU A 177 -12.61 -32.96 20.85
C LEU A 177 -11.48 -31.93 20.77
N ASP A 178 -11.30 -31.29 19.61
CA ASP A 178 -10.28 -30.27 19.35
C ASP A 178 -10.91 -28.90 19.02
N PRO A 179 -11.35 -28.11 20.03
CA PRO A 179 -12.08 -26.86 19.81
C PRO A 179 -11.37 -25.83 18.93
N CYS A 180 -10.05 -25.66 19.11
CA CYS A 180 -9.28 -24.67 18.36
C CYS A 180 -9.18 -25.03 16.87
N ILE A 181 -8.88 -26.29 16.57
CA ILE A 181 -8.78 -26.79 15.19
C ILE A 181 -10.15 -26.76 14.51
N TRP A 182 -11.19 -27.18 15.23
CA TRP A 182 -12.55 -27.11 14.71
C TRP A 182 -12.94 -25.67 14.39
N LEU A 183 -12.67 -24.72 15.30
CA LEU A 183 -13.01 -23.32 15.10
C LEU A 183 -12.21 -22.71 13.95
N SER A 184 -10.93 -23.04 13.78
CA SER A 184 -10.14 -22.55 12.65
C SER A 184 -10.72 -23.03 11.32
N HIS A 185 -11.08 -24.31 11.20
CA HIS A 185 -11.73 -24.81 9.99
C HIS A 185 -13.11 -24.18 9.77
N TRP A 186 -13.88 -23.97 10.83
CA TRP A 186 -15.17 -23.31 10.75
C TRP A 186 -15.04 -21.87 10.24
N LEU A 187 -14.08 -21.11 10.77
CA LEU A 187 -13.82 -19.73 10.35
C LEU A 187 -13.35 -19.65 8.90
N MET A 188 -12.48 -20.57 8.45
CA MET A 188 -12.05 -20.63 7.06
C MET A 188 -13.23 -20.88 6.10
N ARG A 189 -14.15 -21.78 6.47
CA ARG A 189 -15.35 -22.10 5.66
C ARG A 189 -16.42 -21.01 5.66
N ASN A 190 -16.45 -20.18 6.72
CA ASN A 190 -17.45 -19.14 6.92
C ASN A 190 -16.84 -17.73 6.84
N ASN A 191 -15.71 -17.58 6.15
CA ASN A 191 -15.06 -16.30 5.97
C ASN A 191 -15.90 -15.41 5.02
N PRO A 192 -16.46 -14.28 5.49
CA PRO A 192 -17.28 -13.41 4.65
C PRO A 192 -16.49 -12.71 3.53
N ASN A 193 -15.17 -12.70 3.64
CA ASN A 193 -14.26 -12.04 2.69
C ASN A 193 -13.68 -13.00 1.64
N GLN A 194 -14.06 -14.28 1.67
CA GLN A 194 -13.68 -15.25 0.63
C GLN A 194 -14.93 -15.80 -0.05
N PRO A 195 -14.94 -15.87 -1.39
CA PRO A 195 -16.03 -16.51 -2.10
C PRO A 195 -16.10 -17.98 -1.72
N LYS A 196 -17.33 -18.50 -1.57
CA LYS A 196 -17.55 -19.94 -1.41
C LYS A 196 -17.38 -20.58 -2.78
N ILE A 197 -16.25 -21.22 -2.98
CA ILE A 197 -16.01 -22.04 -4.18
C ILE A 197 -16.67 -23.39 -3.89
N GLU A 198 -17.84 -23.63 -4.48
CA GLU A 198 -18.37 -24.99 -4.58
C GLU A 198 -17.57 -25.70 -5.67
N ASP A 199 -17.06 -26.91 -5.40
CA ASP A 199 -16.36 -27.71 -6.40
C ASP A 199 -17.27 -27.85 -7.62
N ALA A 200 -16.85 -27.28 -8.75
CA ALA A 200 -17.62 -27.33 -9.98
C ALA A 200 -17.92 -28.79 -10.30
N ALA A 201 -19.21 -29.12 -10.39
CA ALA A 201 -19.68 -30.40 -10.87
C ALA A 201 -18.91 -30.74 -12.15
N ILE A 202 -18.20 -31.87 -12.15
CA ILE A 202 -17.57 -32.43 -13.34
C ILE A 202 -18.70 -32.59 -14.36
N VAL A 203 -18.74 -31.68 -15.34
CA VAL A 203 -19.61 -31.82 -16.50
C VAL A 203 -19.04 -33.03 -17.25
N GLN A 204 -19.64 -34.20 -17.05
CA GLN A 204 -19.41 -35.33 -17.93
C GLN A 204 -19.97 -34.93 -19.29
N GLU A 205 -19.07 -34.64 -20.23
CA GLU A 205 -19.42 -34.57 -21.65
C GLU A 205 -20.01 -35.92 -22.05
N ALA A 206 -21.28 -35.92 -22.45
CA ALA A 206 -21.92 -37.07 -23.07
C ALA A 206 -21.40 -37.19 -24.50
N GLU A 207 -20.81 -38.33 -24.83
CA GLU A 207 -20.44 -38.77 -26.19
C GLU A 207 -21.66 -38.86 -27.13
#